data_AF-A0A0Q6C7D3-F1
#
_entry.id   AF-A0A0Q6C7D3-F1
#
_cell.length_a   1.000
_cell.length_b   1.000
_cell.length_c   1.000
_cell.angle_alpha   90.00
_cell.angle_beta   90.00
_cell.angle_gamma   90.00
#
_symmetry.space_group_name_H-M   'P 1'
#
loop_
_entity.id
_entity.type
_entity.pdbx_description
1 polymer ?
#
loop_
_entity_poly.entity_id
_entity_poly.type
_entity_poly.pdbx_seq_one_letter_code
_entity_poly.pdbx_strand_id
1 'polypeptide(L)'
;MAIQHNTPVLMRDAEVISLKEAAYRSGRSEKTISRWCVSDGIGRRSSPSAPWEISAVALEAKRYGDQAALEALRRGEFGADTVRRYVELLGLVD
;
A
#
# COMPACT_ATOMS: atom_id res chain seq x y z
N MET A 1 -3.35 24.23 -1.92
CA MET A 1 -2.39 23.25 -1.36
C MET A 1 -2.11 22.23 -2.44
N ALA A 2 -0.87 22.10 -2.90
CA ALA A 2 -0.51 21.07 -3.89
C ALA A 2 -0.66 19.69 -3.23
N ILE A 3 -1.28 18.74 -3.93
CA ILE A 3 -1.29 17.34 -3.49
C ILE A 3 0.14 16.85 -3.63
N GLN A 4 0.81 16.56 -2.51
CA GLN A 4 2.10 15.91 -2.54
C GLN A 4 1.92 14.51 -3.12
N HIS A 5 2.50 14.28 -4.29
CA HIS A 5 2.51 12.96 -4.92
C HIS A 5 3.70 12.20 -4.37
N ASN A 6 3.44 11.23 -3.49
CA ASN A 6 4.49 10.35 -3.02
C ASN A 6 4.74 9.25 -4.06
N THR A 7 6.02 8.96 -4.30
CA THR A 7 6.44 7.79 -5.08
C THR A 7 5.77 6.54 -4.50
N PRO A 8 5.09 5.72 -5.34
CA PRO A 8 4.50 4.48 -4.88
C PRO A 8 5.53 3.56 -4.23
N VAL A 9 5.08 2.80 -3.24
CA VAL A 9 5.86 1.70 -2.66
C VAL A 9 6.21 0.66 -3.73
N LEU A 10 7.32 -0.06 -3.55
CA LEU A 10 7.55 -1.30 -4.26
C LEU A 10 6.63 -2.38 -3.70
N MET A 11 6.20 -3.31 -4.56
CA MET A 11 5.22 -4.33 -4.23
C MET A 11 5.68 -5.67 -4.79
N ARG A 12 5.44 -6.75 -4.05
CA ARG A 12 5.59 -8.12 -4.54
C ARG A 12 4.25 -8.63 -5.07
N ASP A 13 4.25 -9.46 -6.12
CA ASP A 13 2.99 -9.89 -6.75
C ASP A 13 2.03 -10.58 -5.76
N ALA A 14 2.57 -11.35 -4.81
CA ALA A 14 1.79 -12.05 -3.80
C ALA A 14 0.99 -11.13 -2.85
N GLU A 15 1.37 -9.86 -2.70
CA GLU A 15 0.69 -8.90 -1.82
C GLU A 15 -0.24 -7.93 -2.55
N VAL A 16 -0.28 -7.98 -3.89
CA VAL A 16 -1.08 -7.02 -4.68
C VAL A 16 -2.55 -7.38 -4.60
N ILE A 17 -3.37 -6.39 -4.19
CA ILE A 17 -4.82 -6.49 -4.12
C ILE A 17 -5.50 -5.40 -4.95
N SER A 18 -6.77 -5.65 -5.31
CA SER A 18 -7.59 -4.68 -6.03
C SER A 18 -8.09 -3.55 -5.12
N LEU A 19 -8.57 -2.46 -5.72
CA LEU A 19 -9.22 -1.35 -5.01
C LEU A 19 -10.41 -1.79 -4.16
N LYS A 20 -11.24 -2.68 -4.71
CA LYS A 20 -12.42 -3.22 -4.04
C LYS A 20 -12.03 -4.06 -2.82
N GLU A 21 -11.00 -4.89 -2.97
CA GLU A 21 -10.49 -5.72 -1.87
C GLU A 21 -9.86 -4.85 -0.76
N ALA A 22 -9.08 -3.84 -1.13
CA ALA A 22 -8.53 -2.89 -0.16
C ALA A 22 -9.62 -2.13 0.61
N ALA A 23 -10.71 -1.73 -0.06
CA ALA A 23 -11.87 -1.12 0.57
C ALA A 23 -12.56 -2.08 1.55
N TYR A 24 -12.77 -3.34 1.13
CA TYR A 24 -13.35 -4.38 1.97
C TYR A 24 -12.53 -4.65 3.24
N ARG A 25 -11.21 -4.88 3.12
CA ARG A 25 -10.31 -5.17 4.25
C ARG A 25 -10.18 -4.02 5.24
N SER A 26 -10.18 -2.79 4.74
CA SER A 26 -9.95 -1.59 5.56
C SER A 26 -11.22 -0.98 6.14
N GLY A 27 -12.39 -1.38 5.65
CA GLY A 27 -13.67 -0.71 5.95
C GLY A 27 -13.75 0.74 5.43
N ARG A 28 -12.86 1.13 4.50
CA ARG A 28 -12.83 2.47 3.91
C ARG A 28 -13.45 2.46 2.51
N SER A 29 -13.96 3.61 2.09
CA SER A 29 -14.45 3.75 0.71
C SER A 29 -13.32 3.63 -0.31
N GLU A 30 -13.62 3.14 -1.52
CA GLU A 30 -12.69 3.12 -2.64
C GLU A 30 -12.14 4.52 -2.96
N LYS A 31 -12.94 5.58 -2.75
CA LYS A 31 -12.49 6.98 -2.86
C LYS A 31 -11.40 7.33 -1.85
N THR A 32 -11.48 6.81 -0.63
CA THR A 32 -10.45 7.01 0.39
C THR A 32 -9.17 6.27 0.02
N ILE A 33 -9.30 5.02 -0.43
CA ILE A 33 -8.14 4.20 -0.81
C ILE A 33 -7.42 4.79 -2.02
N SER A 34 -8.15 5.15 -3.08
CA SER A 34 -7.56 5.82 -4.25
C SER A 34 -6.88 7.14 -3.88
N ARG A 35 -7.43 7.91 -2.93
CA ARG A 35 -6.75 9.10 -2.39
C ARG A 35 -5.43 8.73 -1.74
N TRP A 36 -5.39 7.70 -0.89
CA TRP A 36 -4.15 7.23 -0.28
C TRP A 36 -3.14 6.71 -1.30
N CYS A 37 -3.58 6.07 -2.39
CA CYS A 37 -2.65 5.71 -3.46
C CYS A 37 -1.94 6.94 -4.05
N VAL A 38 -2.65 8.06 -4.18
CA VAL A 38 -2.10 9.31 -4.73
C VAL A 38 -1.26 10.09 -3.70
N SER A 39 -1.75 10.23 -2.46
CA SER A 39 -1.10 11.05 -1.43
C SER A 39 0.02 10.32 -0.69
N ASP A 40 -0.14 9.03 -0.47
CA ASP A 40 0.75 8.21 0.37
C ASP A 40 1.53 7.18 -0.43
N GLY A 41 1.17 6.94 -1.70
CA GLY A 41 1.88 6.00 -2.57
C GLY A 41 1.68 4.54 -2.17
N ILE A 42 0.55 4.16 -1.56
CA ILE A 42 0.28 2.76 -1.16
C ILE A 42 -0.10 1.83 -2.33
N GLY A 43 -0.23 2.39 -3.53
CA GLY A 43 -0.67 1.68 -4.73
C GLY A 43 -0.24 2.40 -6.00
N ARG A 44 -0.33 1.70 -7.13
CA ARG A 44 0.06 2.19 -8.46
C ARG A 44 -0.99 1.84 -9.50
N ARG A 45 -0.90 2.49 -10.66
CA ARG A 45 -1.62 2.15 -11.87
C ARG A 45 -0.77 2.54 -13.07
N SER A 46 -0.84 1.77 -14.14
CA SER A 46 -0.02 2.02 -15.34
C SER A 46 -0.48 3.24 -16.15
N SER A 47 -1.73 3.66 -16.00
CA SER A 47 -2.29 4.84 -16.66
C SER A 47 -3.49 5.40 -15.87
N PRO A 48 -3.97 6.63 -16.16
CA PRO A 48 -5.09 7.24 -15.44
C PRO A 48 -6.40 6.45 -15.42
N SER A 49 -6.60 5.55 -16.39
CA SER A 49 -7.81 4.71 -16.52
C SER A 49 -7.54 3.24 -16.20
N ALA A 50 -6.29 2.87 -15.90
CA ALA A 50 -5.96 1.51 -15.51
C ALA A 50 -6.47 1.20 -14.09
N PRO A 51 -6.81 -0.07 -13.81
CA PRO A 51 -7.13 -0.51 -12.45
C PRO A 51 -6.00 -0.17 -11.46
N TRP A 52 -6.38 0.07 -10.21
CA TRP A 52 -5.40 0.22 -9.13
C TRP A 52 -4.87 -1.15 -8.68
N GLU A 53 -3.55 -1.21 -8.56
CA GLU A 53 -2.81 -2.24 -7.85
C GLU A 53 -2.39 -1.67 -6.49
N ILE A 54 -2.73 -2.35 -5.40
CA ILE A 54 -2.50 -1.85 -4.04
C ILE A 54 -1.67 -2.87 -3.28
N SER A 55 -0.62 -2.39 -2.59
CA SER A 55 0.11 -3.23 -1.64
C SER A 55 -0.75 -3.45 -0.40
N ALA A 56 -1.11 -4.70 -0.13
CA ALA A 56 -1.81 -5.07 1.10
C ALA A 56 -0.97 -4.73 2.34
N VAL A 57 0.36 -4.87 2.26
CA VAL A 57 1.30 -4.53 3.34
C VAL A 57 1.29 -3.03 3.61
N ALA A 58 1.39 -2.20 2.56
CA ALA A 58 1.34 -0.75 2.69
C ALA A 58 -0.02 -0.24 3.15
N LEU A 59 -1.11 -0.93 2.79
CA LEU A 59 -2.44 -0.62 3.29
C LEU A 59 -2.51 -0.77 4.81
N GLU A 60 -2.00 -1.88 5.36
CA GLU A 60 -1.96 -2.07 6.81
C GLU A 60 -1.01 -1.06 7.47
N ALA A 61 0.20 -0.86 6.95
CA ALA A 61 1.11 0.17 7.45
C ALA A 61 0.44 1.56 7.51
N LYS A 62 -0.28 1.95 6.45
CA LYS A 62 -1.05 3.20 6.40
C LYS A 62 -2.15 3.27 7.45
N ARG A 63 -2.86 2.16 7.70
CA ARG A 63 -3.92 2.10 8.74
C ARG A 63 -3.35 2.27 10.14
N TYR A 64 -2.16 1.76 10.40
CA TYR A 64 -1.45 1.92 11.68
C TYR A 64 -0.67 3.23 11.80
N GLY A 65 -0.61 4.05 10.74
CA GLY A 65 0.18 5.28 10.72
C GLY A 65 1.69 5.04 10.69
N ASP A 66 2.13 3.87 10.23
CA ASP A 66 3.52 3.44 10.23
C ASP A 66 4.27 3.96 9.00
N GLN A 67 4.73 5.20 9.13
CA GLN A 67 5.47 5.87 8.07
C GLN A 67 6.82 5.20 7.77
N ALA A 68 7.46 4.61 8.79
CA ALA A 68 8.74 3.93 8.65
C ALA A 68 8.63 2.69 7.74
N ALA A 69 7.54 1.92 7.87
CA ALA A 69 7.25 0.80 6.98
C ALA A 69 7.01 1.26 5.52
N LEU A 70 6.25 2.36 5.33
CA LEU A 70 6.03 2.91 3.98
C LEU A 70 7.35 3.37 3.32
N GLU A 71 8.25 3.95 4.09
CA GLU A 71 9.56 4.36 3.59
C GLU A 71 10.48 3.17 3.29
N ALA A 72 10.50 2.16 4.15
CA ALA A 72 11.21 0.91 3.90
C ALA A 72 10.72 0.23 2.60
N LEU A 73 9.40 0.15 2.40
CA LEU A 73 8.82 -0.39 1.16
C LEU A 73 9.20 0.44 -0.08
N ARG A 74 9.27 1.77 0.01
CA ARG A 74 9.76 2.61 -1.11
C ARG A 74 11.23 2.33 -1.44
N ARG A 75 12.05 1.97 -0.46
CA ARG A 75 13.45 1.58 -0.66
C ARG A 75 13.63 0.11 -1.07
N GLY A 76 12.56 -0.68 -1.09
CA GLY A 76 12.63 -2.12 -1.39
C GLY A 76 13.12 -2.98 -0.24
N GLU A 77 13.11 -2.45 0.98
CA GLU A 77 13.57 -3.14 2.19
C GLU A 77 12.49 -4.08 2.75
N PHE A 78 12.07 -5.07 1.96
CA PHE A 78 10.98 -5.99 2.35
C PHE A 78 11.28 -6.84 3.59
N GLY A 79 12.56 -6.99 3.95
CA GLY A 79 13.02 -7.69 5.15
C GLY A 79 13.12 -6.81 6.41
N ALA A 80 12.86 -5.51 6.33
CA ALA A 80 12.87 -4.64 7.50
C ALA A 80 11.81 -5.07 8.52
N ASP A 81 12.12 -5.05 9.82
CA ASP A 81 11.19 -5.51 10.87
C ASP A 81 9.85 -4.73 10.86
N THR A 82 9.88 -3.44 10.53
CA THR A 82 8.68 -2.61 10.34
C THR A 82 7.80 -3.09 9.18
N VAL A 83 8.34 -3.73 8.16
CA VAL A 83 7.58 -4.33 7.06
C VAL A 83 7.15 -5.76 7.40
N ARG A 84 8.08 -6.55 7.97
CA ARG A 84 7.89 -7.98 8.27
C ARG A 84 6.68 -8.24 9.15
N ARG A 85 6.43 -7.41 10.18
CA ARG A 85 5.23 -7.50 11.02
C ARG A 85 3.92 -7.53 10.24
N TYR A 86 3.82 -6.79 9.12
CA TYR A 86 2.60 -6.73 8.31
C TYR A 86 2.53 -7.90 7.33
N VAL A 87 3.67 -8.34 6.81
CA VAL A 87 3.76 -9.57 5.99
C VAL A 87 3.28 -10.78 6.80
N GLU A 88 3.76 -10.92 8.04
CA GLU A 88 3.34 -11.96 8.98
C GLU A 88 1.86 -11.85 9.34
N LEU A 89 1.38 -10.64 9.66
CA LEU A 89 -0.04 -10.39 9.95
C LEU A 89 -0.96 -10.83 8.79
N LEU A 90 -0.52 -10.61 7.55
CA LEU A 90 -1.29 -10.93 6.35
C LEU A 90 -1.11 -12.40 5.90
N GLY A 91 -0.27 -13.19 6.59
CA GLY A 91 0.02 -14.56 6.22
C GLY A 91 0.74 -14.70 4.88
N LEU A 92 1.51 -13.68 4.47
CA LEU A 92 2.24 -13.62 3.20
C LEU A 92 3.69 -14.12 3.34
N VAL A 93 3.92 -15.03 4.29
CA VAL A 93 5.20 -15.70 4.47
C VAL A 93 5.27 -16.86 3.46
N ASP A 94 6.27 -16.83 2.60
CA ASP A 94 6.72 -18.01 1.85
C ASP A 94 7.61 -18.87 2.75
#